data_AF-A0A497IB75-F1
#
_entry.id   AF-A0A497IB75-F1
#
_cell.length_a   1.000
_cell.length_b   1.000
_cell.length_c   1.000
_cell.angle_alpha   90.00
_cell.angle_beta   90.00
_cell.angle_gamma   90.00
#
_symmetry.space_group_name_H-M   'P 1'
#
loop_
_entity.id
_entity.type
_entity.pdbx_description
1 polymer ?
#
loop_
_entity_poly.entity_id
_entity_poly.type
_entity_poly.pdbx_seq_one_letter_code
_entity_poly.pdbx_strand_id
1 'polypeptide(L)'
;MFVDAKDKVLGRLASFVAKQALLGKEVYVVNVEKCVISGNKRYLVEFYVQRRQRGRSPRWGPKYPKRPDLIFRRAVRGMLPYKKEKGRKALRKVKVFIGVPDEFKKVNFVELKEFDASKFKIPKYIYLEDLCKELGWKP
;
A
#
# COMPACT_ATOMS: atom_id res chain seq x y z
N MET A 1 10.46 11.65 -6.04
CA MET A 1 9.61 12.15 -4.93
C MET A 1 9.61 11.10 -3.84
N PHE A 2 9.92 11.48 -2.61
CA PHE A 2 9.94 10.57 -1.45
C PHE A 2 8.75 10.83 -0.54
N VAL A 3 8.05 9.77 -0.18
CA VAL A 3 6.82 9.84 0.61
C VAL A 3 6.92 8.86 1.76
N ASP A 4 6.88 9.38 2.99
CA ASP A 4 6.72 8.56 4.18
C ASP A 4 5.27 8.05 4.25
N ALA A 5 5.05 6.76 4.52
CA ALA A 5 3.72 6.19 4.62
C ALA A 5 3.24 5.99 6.07
N LYS A 6 4.08 6.31 7.05
CA LYS A 6 3.77 6.21 8.48
C LYS A 6 2.50 6.99 8.83
N ASP A 7 1.58 6.33 9.55
CA ASP A 7 0.31 6.89 10.06
C ASP A 7 -0.64 7.46 8.98
N LYS A 8 -0.35 7.20 7.70
CA LYS A 8 -1.19 7.61 6.56
C LYS A 8 -2.17 6.52 6.17
N VAL A 9 -3.37 6.94 5.77
CA VAL A 9 -4.41 6.02 5.31
C VAL A 9 -4.02 5.42 3.96
N LEU A 10 -3.87 4.08 3.92
CA LEU A 10 -3.37 3.32 2.76
C LEU A 10 -4.07 3.69 1.45
N GLY A 11 -5.41 3.72 1.45
CA GLY A 11 -6.19 4.00 0.25
C GLY A 11 -6.00 5.43 -0.28
N ARG A 12 -5.94 6.42 0.61
CA ARG A 12 -5.74 7.83 0.21
C ARG A 12 -4.35 8.07 -0.30
N LEU A 13 -3.35 7.52 0.41
CA LEU A 13 -1.96 7.59 -0.02
C LEU A 13 -1.76 6.92 -1.38
N ALA A 14 -2.32 5.74 -1.59
CA ALA A 14 -2.23 5.04 -2.86
C ALA A 14 -2.85 5.83 -4.03
N SER A 15 -3.97 6.54 -3.79
CA SER A 15 -4.63 7.37 -4.80
C SER A 15 -3.76 8.55 -5.22
N PHE A 16 -3.18 9.23 -4.23
CA PHE A 16 -2.23 10.31 -4.48
C PHE A 16 -1.00 9.83 -5.25
N VAL A 17 -0.40 8.72 -4.83
CA VAL A 17 0.77 8.11 -5.49
C VAL A 17 0.45 7.71 -6.93
N ALA A 18 -0.73 7.10 -7.17
CA ALA A 18 -1.17 6.72 -8.51
C ALA A 18 -1.31 7.94 -9.44
N LYS A 19 -1.87 9.04 -8.94
CA LYS A 19 -2.01 10.30 -9.72
C LYS A 19 -0.63 10.89 -10.07
N GLN A 20 0.30 10.97 -9.11
CA GLN A 20 1.66 11.47 -9.38
C GLN A 20 2.41 10.58 -10.38
N ALA A 21 2.24 9.27 -10.29
CA ALA A 21 2.84 8.32 -11.25
C ALA A 21 2.27 8.47 -12.67
N LEU A 22 0.98 8.77 -12.81
CA LEU A 22 0.34 9.07 -14.11
C LEU A 22 0.81 10.38 -14.72
N LEU A 23 1.14 11.37 -13.90
CA LEU A 23 1.80 12.62 -14.31
C LEU A 23 3.28 12.40 -14.69
N GLY A 24 3.79 11.18 -14.54
CA GLY A 24 5.12 10.80 -14.97
C GLY A 24 6.22 10.99 -13.92
N LYS A 25 5.87 11.37 -12.68
CA LYS A 25 6.85 11.49 -11.59
C LYS A 25 7.24 10.12 -11.04
N GLU A 26 8.50 9.98 -10.64
CA GLU A 26 8.96 8.83 -9.87
C GLU A 26 8.65 9.02 -8.38
N VAL A 27 8.01 8.01 -7.78
CA VAL A 27 7.54 8.06 -6.40
C VAL A 27 8.12 6.89 -5.63
N TYR A 28 8.82 7.21 -4.55
CA TYR A 28 9.45 6.30 -3.61
C TYR A 28 8.66 6.38 -2.31
N VAL A 29 8.02 5.29 -1.92
CA VAL A 29 7.20 5.19 -0.70
C VAL A 29 7.94 4.35 0.32
N VAL A 30 8.16 4.88 1.52
CA VAL A 30 8.89 4.23 2.62
C VAL A 30 7.97 4.01 3.83
N ASN A 31 8.40 3.18 4.80
CA ASN A 31 7.63 2.83 6.00
C ASN A 31 6.22 2.28 5.72
N VAL A 32 6.09 1.49 4.65
CA VAL A 32 4.79 1.01 4.17
C VAL A 32 4.12 0.08 5.18
N GLU A 33 4.90 -0.61 6.01
CA GLU A 33 4.42 -1.42 7.13
C GLU A 33 3.61 -0.60 8.17
N LYS A 34 3.91 0.70 8.30
CA LYS A 34 3.23 1.64 9.21
C LYS A 34 2.06 2.37 8.58
N CYS A 35 1.62 1.95 7.38
CA CYS A 35 0.37 2.44 6.79
C CYS A 35 -0.83 2.02 7.64
N VAL A 36 -1.83 2.90 7.69
CA VAL A 36 -3.06 2.65 8.44
C VAL A 36 -4.18 2.23 7.49
N ILE A 37 -4.92 1.19 7.88
CA ILE A 37 -6.18 0.79 7.26
C ILE A 37 -7.30 1.02 8.27
N SER A 38 -8.33 1.76 7.84
CA SER A 38 -9.55 1.94 8.62
C SER A 38 -10.39 0.67 8.66
N GLY A 39 -10.86 0.27 9.83
CA GLY A 39 -11.76 -0.87 10.00
C GLY A 39 -11.38 -1.78 11.16
N ASN A 40 -12.24 -2.76 11.43
CA ASN A 40 -12.01 -3.78 12.46
C ASN A 40 -11.04 -4.86 11.93
N LYS A 41 -10.14 -5.34 12.81
CA LYS A 41 -9.13 -6.38 12.50
C LYS A 41 -9.72 -7.65 11.96
N ARG A 42 -10.71 -8.20 12.65
CA ARG A 42 -11.32 -9.45 12.24
C ARG A 42 -11.91 -9.35 10.83
N TYR A 43 -12.67 -8.28 10.58
CA TYR A 43 -13.28 -8.03 9.28
C TYR A 43 -12.22 -7.88 8.17
N LEU A 44 -11.16 -7.11 8.42
CA LEU A 44 -10.11 -6.90 7.43
C LEU A 44 -9.34 -8.19 7.12
N VAL A 45 -9.02 -9.01 8.12
CA VAL A 45 -8.36 -10.31 7.91
C VAL A 45 -9.27 -11.23 7.10
N GLU A 46 -10.52 -11.42 7.51
CA GLU A 46 -11.50 -12.25 6.79
C GLU A 46 -11.67 -11.79 5.34
N PHE A 47 -11.75 -10.48 5.11
CA PHE A 47 -11.86 -9.90 3.78
C PHE A 47 -10.67 -10.24 2.87
N TYR A 48 -9.44 -10.14 3.37
CA TYR A 48 -8.24 -10.49 2.61
C TYR A 48 -8.11 -12.00 2.38
N VAL A 49 -8.50 -12.82 3.37
CA VAL A 49 -8.53 -14.28 3.25
C VAL A 49 -9.53 -14.73 2.19
N GLN A 50 -10.77 -14.24 2.24
CA GLN A 50 -11.80 -14.54 1.24
C GLN A 50 -11.35 -14.16 -0.17
N ARG A 51 -10.72 -12.99 -0.35
CA ARG A 51 -10.18 -12.55 -1.64
C ARG A 51 -9.06 -13.45 -2.17
N ARG A 52 -8.26 -14.03 -1.28
CA ARG A 52 -7.19 -14.97 -1.61
C ARG A 52 -7.71 -16.37 -1.94
N GLN A 53 -8.76 -16.82 -1.25
CA GLN A 53 -9.41 -18.12 -1.47
C GLN A 53 -10.32 -18.13 -2.71
N ARG A 54 -10.56 -16.96 -3.32
CA ARG A 54 -11.43 -16.85 -4.50
C ARG A 54 -10.83 -17.61 -5.69
N GLY A 55 -11.60 -18.52 -6.28
CA GLY A 55 -11.23 -19.30 -7.46
C GLY A 55 -11.14 -20.80 -7.18
N ARG A 56 -11.33 -21.63 -8.22
CA ARG A 56 -11.41 -23.10 -8.11
C ARG A 56 -10.07 -23.75 -7.71
N SER A 57 -8.94 -23.10 -8.01
CA SER A 57 -7.60 -23.62 -7.73
C SER A 57 -6.64 -22.49 -7.37
N PRO A 58 -5.71 -22.69 -6.39
CA PRO A 58 -4.69 -21.72 -6.03
C PRO A 58 -3.82 -21.24 -7.20
N ARG A 59 -3.69 -22.06 -8.25
CA ARG A 59 -2.87 -21.75 -9.45
C ARG A 59 -3.55 -20.73 -10.38
N TRP A 60 -4.87 -20.78 -10.48
CA TRP A 60 -5.67 -19.98 -11.41
C TRP A 60 -6.44 -18.83 -10.73
N GLY A 61 -6.40 -18.76 -9.40
CA GLY A 61 -7.05 -17.71 -8.61
C GLY A 61 -6.28 -16.38 -8.55
N PRO A 62 -6.89 -15.32 -7.99
CA PRO A 62 -6.24 -14.04 -7.76
C PRO A 62 -5.07 -14.19 -6.78
N LYS A 63 -3.86 -13.93 -7.26
CA LYS A 63 -2.64 -13.97 -6.42
C LYS A 63 -2.59 -12.77 -5.49
N TYR A 64 -3.09 -12.89 -4.26
CA TYR A 64 -2.95 -11.86 -3.23
C TYR A 64 -1.63 -12.05 -2.46
N PRO A 65 -0.74 -11.04 -2.44
CA PRO A 65 0.51 -11.10 -1.70
C PRO A 65 0.26 -10.95 -0.19
N LYS A 66 1.24 -11.41 0.60
CA LYS A 66 1.24 -11.28 2.06
C LYS A 66 2.12 -10.15 2.57
N ARG A 67 3.16 -9.78 1.83
CA ARG A 67 4.13 -8.75 2.24
C ARG A 67 3.50 -7.35 2.13
N PRO A 68 3.78 -6.43 3.06
CA PRO A 68 3.16 -5.10 3.11
C PRO A 68 3.48 -4.25 1.86
N ASP A 69 4.72 -4.29 1.38
CA ASP A 69 5.15 -3.60 0.17
C ASP A 69 4.33 -4.02 -1.07
N LEU A 70 4.09 -5.33 -1.20
CA LEU A 70 3.32 -5.89 -2.31
C LEU A 70 1.82 -5.62 -2.17
N ILE A 71 1.28 -5.58 -0.96
CA ILE A 71 -0.13 -5.20 -0.73
C ILE A 71 -0.33 -3.74 -1.11
N PHE A 72 0.56 -2.84 -0.68
CA PHE A 72 0.50 -1.43 -1.06
C PHE A 72 0.67 -1.24 -2.57
N ARG A 73 1.64 -1.91 -3.18
CA ARG A 73 1.84 -1.89 -4.64
C ARG A 73 0.61 -2.42 -5.40
N ARG A 74 -0.08 -3.42 -4.86
CA ARG A 74 -1.35 -3.92 -5.41
C ARG A 74 -2.47 -2.90 -5.29
N ALA A 75 -2.55 -2.17 -4.17
CA ALA A 75 -3.53 -1.10 -3.99
C ALA A 75 -3.33 0.02 -5.02
N VAL A 76 -2.08 0.49 -5.21
CA VAL A 76 -1.71 1.46 -6.25
C VAL A 76 -2.04 0.93 -7.64
N ARG A 77 -1.74 -0.35 -7.93
CA ARG A 77 -2.10 -0.99 -9.21
C ARG A 77 -3.60 -0.95 -9.48
N GLY A 78 -4.43 -1.11 -8.45
CA GLY A 78 -5.89 -1.04 -8.56
C GLY A 78 -6.42 0.34 -8.97
N MET A 79 -5.64 1.40 -8.72
CA MET A 79 -5.97 2.79 -9.05
C MET A 79 -5.41 3.24 -10.41
N LEU A 80 -4.68 2.36 -11.09
CA LEU A 80 -4.07 2.64 -12.39
C LEU A 80 -4.71 1.78 -13.49
N PRO A 81 -4.79 2.27 -14.74
CA PRO A 81 -5.16 1.46 -15.90
C PRO A 81 -4.03 0.50 -16.29
N TYR A 82 -3.64 -0.42 -15.39
CA TYR A 82 -2.43 -1.23 -15.47
C TYR A 82 -2.41 -2.22 -16.64
N LYS A 83 -3.56 -2.49 -17.28
CA LYS A 83 -3.63 -3.31 -18.49
C LYS A 83 -3.07 -2.56 -19.71
N LYS A 84 -3.19 -1.23 -19.75
CA LYS A 84 -2.67 -0.36 -20.82
C LYS A 84 -1.19 -0.03 -20.59
N GLU A 85 -0.47 0.26 -21.66
CA GLU A 85 0.96 0.58 -21.60
C GLU A 85 1.27 1.77 -20.68
N LYS A 86 0.49 2.86 -20.78
CA LYS A 86 0.60 4.04 -19.91
C LYS A 86 0.53 3.69 -18.42
N GLY A 87 -0.42 2.82 -18.03
CA GLY A 87 -0.57 2.38 -16.64
C GLY A 87 0.57 1.48 -16.18
N ARG A 88 1.10 0.61 -17.07
CA ARG A 88 2.30 -0.20 -16.76
C ARG A 88 3.53 0.68 -16.54
N LYS A 89 3.73 1.68 -17.39
CA LYS A 89 4.80 2.68 -17.26
C LYS A 89 4.68 3.44 -15.93
N ALA A 90 3.49 3.92 -15.58
CA ALA A 90 3.23 4.58 -14.30
C ALA A 90 3.52 3.66 -13.10
N LEU A 91 3.07 2.40 -13.13
CA LEU A 91 3.30 1.45 -12.04
C LEU A 91 4.80 1.13 -11.84
N ARG A 92 5.61 1.13 -12.91
CA ARG A 92 7.06 0.94 -12.82
C ARG A 92 7.76 2.09 -12.09
N LYS A 93 7.24 3.32 -12.20
CA LYS A 93 7.76 4.52 -11.52
C LYS A 93 7.48 4.55 -10.01
N VAL A 94 6.62 3.67 -9.52
CA VAL A 94 6.31 3.55 -8.09
C VAL A 94 7.21 2.49 -7.46
N LYS A 95 8.08 2.93 -6.56
CA LYS A 95 8.95 2.08 -5.74
C LYS A 95 8.47 2.13 -4.29
N VAL A 96 8.38 0.97 -3.67
CA VAL A 96 7.72 0.76 -2.37
C VAL A 96 8.68 -0.01 -1.49
N PHE A 97 8.94 0.49 -0.28
CA PHE A 97 9.93 -0.05 0.64
C PHE A 97 9.32 -0.29 2.02
N ILE A 98 9.80 -1.34 2.68
CA ILE A 98 9.55 -1.63 4.09
C ILE A 98 10.66 -0.94 4.88
N GLY A 99 10.29 -0.15 5.89
CA GLY A 99 11.22 0.72 6.60
C GLY A 99 11.84 1.80 5.70
N VAL A 100 12.92 2.40 6.19
CA VAL A 100 13.72 3.40 5.46
C VAL A 100 15.10 2.80 5.16
N PRO A 101 15.42 2.50 3.90
CA PRO A 101 16.78 2.14 3.49
C PRO A 101 17.79 3.22 3.88
N ASP A 102 19.00 2.82 4.27
CA ASP A 102 20.05 3.75 4.75
C ASP A 102 20.38 4.85 3.74
N GLU A 103 20.31 4.53 2.45
CA GLU A 103 20.49 5.45 1.33
C GLU A 103 19.49 6.63 1.32
N PHE A 104 18.32 6.46 1.94
CA PHE A 104 17.24 7.46 1.91
C PHE A 104 17.06 8.22 3.22
N LYS A 105 17.92 8.00 4.23
CA LYS A 105 17.82 8.68 5.54
C LYS A 105 18.08 10.19 5.47
N LYS A 106 18.81 10.67 4.46
CA LYS A 106 19.16 12.09 4.27
C LYS A 106 18.21 12.84 3.33
N VAL A 107 17.16 12.20 2.85
CA VAL A 107 16.29 12.78 1.82
C VAL A 107 15.07 13.45 2.47
N ASN A 108 14.68 14.61 1.93
CA ASN A 108 13.49 15.31 2.37
C ASN A 108 12.22 14.52 2.00
N PHE A 109 11.46 14.11 3.01
CA PHE A 109 10.17 13.46 2.83
C PHE A 109 9.07 14.50 2.63
N VAL A 110 8.16 14.23 1.69
CA VAL A 110 6.99 15.08 1.49
C VAL A 110 6.00 14.82 2.61
N GLU A 111 5.77 15.83 3.45
CA GLU A 111 4.71 15.82 4.44
C GLU A 111 3.35 15.89 3.73
N LEU A 112 2.54 14.84 3.88
CA LEU A 112 1.20 14.78 3.31
C LEU A 112 0.18 14.76 4.44
N LYS A 113 0.07 15.91 5.13
CA LYS A 113 -0.79 16.09 6.31
C LYS A 113 -2.28 15.86 6.03
N GLU A 114 -2.68 15.82 4.78
CA GLU A 114 -4.07 15.59 4.35
C GLU A 114 -4.50 14.13 4.48
N PHE A 115 -3.56 13.20 4.59
CA PHE A 115 -3.83 11.76 4.61
C PHE A 115 -3.61 11.10 5.98
N ASP A 116 -3.29 11.88 7.00
CA ASP A 116 -3.02 11.38 8.36
C ASP A 116 -4.28 10.79 8.99
N ALA A 117 -4.13 9.64 9.65
CA ALA A 117 -5.22 8.94 10.31
C ALA A 117 -5.92 9.81 11.39
N SER A 118 -5.15 10.67 12.07
CA SER A 118 -5.63 11.56 13.14
C SER A 118 -6.74 12.51 12.69
N LYS A 119 -6.75 12.94 11.43
CA LYS A 119 -7.76 13.88 10.91
C LYS A 119 -9.14 13.26 10.72
N PHE A 120 -9.23 11.94 10.59
CA PHE A 120 -10.47 11.28 10.17
C PHE A 120 -11.28 10.68 11.32
N LYS A 121 -10.87 10.91 12.58
CA LYS A 121 -11.53 10.35 13.78
C LYS A 121 -11.89 8.88 13.60
N ILE A 122 -10.94 8.08 13.10
CA ILE A 122 -11.18 6.68 12.77
C ILE A 122 -11.28 5.89 14.09
N PRO A 123 -12.46 5.34 14.46
CA PRO A 123 -12.62 4.72 15.77
C PRO A 123 -11.84 3.41 15.91
N LYS A 124 -11.60 2.71 14.78
CA LYS A 124 -10.85 1.47 14.71
C LYS A 124 -9.97 1.46 13.47
N TYR A 125 -8.68 1.28 13.67
CA TYR A 125 -7.70 1.19 12.60
C TYR A 125 -6.64 0.15 12.95
N ILE A 126 -5.87 -0.25 11.94
CA ILE A 126 -4.84 -1.28 12.07
C ILE A 126 -3.67 -0.89 11.19
N TYR A 127 -2.47 -1.23 11.63
CA TYR A 127 -1.28 -1.11 10.82
C TYR A 127 -1.20 -2.22 9.76
N LEU A 128 -0.63 -1.89 8.61
CA LEU A 128 -0.45 -2.85 7.53
C LEU A 128 0.42 -4.04 7.98
N GLU A 129 1.42 -3.78 8.82
CA GLU A 129 2.23 -4.80 9.51
C GLU A 129 1.37 -5.87 10.19
N ASP A 130 0.46 -5.47 11.08
CA ASP A 130 -0.36 -6.39 11.86
C ASP A 130 -1.27 -7.22 10.94
N LEU A 131 -1.86 -6.59 9.92
CA LEU A 131 -2.64 -7.31 8.92
C LEU A 131 -1.78 -8.33 8.17
N CYS A 132 -0.55 -7.97 7.79
CA CYS A 132 0.35 -8.86 7.07
C CYS A 132 0.78 -10.06 7.93
N LYS A 133 1.07 -9.83 9.22
CA LYS A 133 1.39 -10.91 10.18
C LYS A 133 0.25 -11.92 10.29
N GLU A 134 -0.98 -11.45 10.41
CA GLU A 134 -2.18 -12.32 10.42
C GLU A 134 -2.36 -13.10 9.12
N LEU A 135 -1.98 -12.52 7.97
CA LEU A 135 -1.99 -13.21 6.67
C LEU A 135 -0.81 -14.19 6.50
N GLY A 136 0.07 -14.29 7.50
CA GLY A 136 1.21 -15.19 7.54
C GLY A 136 2.46 -14.64 6.86
N TRP A 137 2.67 -13.33 6.88
CA TRP A 137 3.96 -12.71 6.57
C TRP A 137 4.86 -12.76 7.81
N LYS A 138 6.13 -13.15 7.60
CA LYS A 138 7.19 -13.06 8.59
C LYS A 138 8.15 -11.94 8.15
N PRO A 139 8.43 -10.95 9.01
CA PRO A 139 9.29 -9.82 8.67
C PRO A 139 10.72 -10.26 8.35
#